data_AF-A0A9E3LJ00-F1
#
_entry.id   AF-A0A9E3LJ00-F1
#
_cell.length_a   1.000
_cell.length_b   1.000
_cell.length_c   1.000
_cell.angle_alpha   90.00
_cell.angle_beta   90.00
_cell.angle_gamma   90.00
#
_symmetry.space_group_name_H-M   'P 1'
#
loop_
_entity.id
_entity.type
_entity.pdbx_description
1 polymer ?
#
loop_
_entity_poly.entity_id
_entity_poly.type
_entity_poly.pdbx_seq_one_letter_code
_entity_poly.pdbx_strand_id
1 'polypeptide(L)'
;MDEAEARALLGVAAGAGPGELRTAFRRRLRQAHPDVAPADPDAARATARLVSAYALLRRPAPAGACAPSVPNEAPVATTAAPVVVDGDSLTYPAPPDEVYRRLVAAADQLGELTYVDPDARLLDTVVTMADGTACSLLASLQGRAYGTEVFLTLEPLGREPCPPAEPLVAALAALLAGGETLRPARRTGEGRR
;
A
#
# COMPACT_ATOMS: atom_id res chain seq x y z
N MET A 1 -18.31 -7.03 12.70
CA MET A 1 -17.85 -7.79 11.53
C MET A 1 -16.92 -8.87 12.03
N ASP A 2 -17.30 -10.11 11.80
CA ASP A 2 -16.57 -11.30 12.21
C ASP A 2 -15.76 -11.87 11.04
N GLU A 3 -14.87 -12.80 11.32
CA GLU A 3 -13.92 -13.35 10.33
C GLU A 3 -14.62 -13.97 9.09
N ALA A 4 -15.73 -14.69 9.30
CA ALA A 4 -16.53 -15.26 8.21
C ALA A 4 -17.24 -14.18 7.38
N GLU A 5 -17.76 -13.14 8.03
CA GLU A 5 -18.40 -12.00 7.37
C GLU A 5 -17.38 -11.20 6.54
N ALA A 6 -16.19 -10.98 7.08
CA ALA A 6 -15.09 -10.32 6.38
C ALA A 6 -14.66 -11.10 5.12
N ARG A 7 -14.55 -12.43 5.21
CA ARG A 7 -14.23 -13.27 4.06
C ARG A 7 -15.33 -13.27 3.00
N ALA A 8 -16.59 -13.32 3.43
CA ALA A 8 -17.72 -13.21 2.51
C ALA A 8 -17.73 -11.84 1.80
N LEU A 9 -17.39 -10.77 2.52
CA LEU A 9 -17.32 -9.41 1.96
C LEU A 9 -16.21 -9.29 0.89
N LEU A 10 -15.03 -9.87 1.13
CA LEU A 10 -13.96 -9.91 0.13
C LEU A 10 -14.23 -10.93 -0.99
N GLY A 11 -15.07 -11.95 -0.71
CA GLY A 11 -15.36 -13.06 -1.62
C GLY A 11 -14.20 -14.06 -1.69
N VAL A 12 -13.61 -14.40 -0.54
CA VAL A 12 -12.46 -15.30 -0.39
C VAL A 12 -12.81 -16.53 0.43
N ALA A 13 -12.14 -17.64 0.17
CA ALA A 13 -12.33 -18.89 0.93
C ALA A 13 -11.75 -18.80 2.36
N ALA A 14 -12.20 -19.68 3.25
CA ALA A 14 -11.70 -19.77 4.62
C ALA A 14 -10.17 -19.97 4.70
N GLY A 15 -9.60 -20.75 3.77
CA GLY A 15 -8.17 -21.00 3.66
C GLY A 15 -7.39 -20.04 2.76
N ALA A 16 -8.00 -18.93 2.31
CA ALA A 16 -7.34 -18.01 1.39
C ALA A 16 -6.06 -17.44 2.00
N GLY A 17 -4.96 -17.56 1.24
CA GLY A 17 -3.66 -17.06 1.68
C GLY A 17 -3.58 -15.53 1.67
N PRO A 18 -2.55 -14.93 2.28
CA PRO A 18 -2.36 -13.47 2.32
C PRO A 18 -2.38 -12.80 0.94
N GLY A 19 -1.88 -13.47 -0.10
CA GLY A 19 -1.94 -13.02 -1.49
C GLY A 19 -3.36 -12.95 -2.05
N GLU A 20 -4.18 -13.99 -1.83
CA GLU A 20 -5.57 -14.03 -2.27
C GLU A 20 -6.44 -12.99 -1.55
N LEU A 21 -6.21 -12.79 -0.25
CA LEU A 21 -6.87 -11.74 0.53
C LEU A 21 -6.59 -10.35 -0.06
N ARG A 22 -5.34 -10.09 -0.45
CA ARG A 22 -4.93 -8.86 -1.14
C ARG A 22 -5.68 -8.69 -2.45
N THR A 23 -5.60 -9.66 -3.35
CA THR A 23 -6.22 -9.58 -4.68
C THR A 23 -7.74 -9.36 -4.60
N ALA A 24 -8.42 -10.06 -3.69
CA ALA A 24 -9.85 -9.94 -3.53
C ALA A 24 -10.29 -8.59 -2.94
N PHE A 25 -9.57 -8.10 -1.93
CA PHE A 25 -9.77 -6.75 -1.40
C PHE A 25 -9.58 -5.68 -2.47
N ARG A 26 -8.52 -5.77 -3.29
CA ARG A 26 -8.24 -4.83 -4.38
C ARG A 26 -9.32 -4.80 -5.44
N ARG A 27 -9.81 -5.96 -5.86
CA ARG A 27 -10.93 -6.06 -6.83
C ARG A 27 -12.16 -5.32 -6.32
N ARG A 28 -12.48 -5.51 -5.04
CA ARG A 28 -13.64 -4.86 -4.41
C ARG A 28 -13.44 -3.37 -4.18
N LEU A 29 -12.23 -2.95 -3.81
CA LEU A 29 -11.90 -1.54 -3.60
C LEU A 29 -12.04 -0.74 -4.91
N ARG A 30 -11.54 -1.29 -6.04
CA ARG A 30 -11.72 -0.68 -7.37
C ARG A 30 -13.19 -0.59 -7.79
N GLN A 31 -14.00 -1.60 -7.48
CA GLN A 31 -15.44 -1.60 -7.81
C GLN A 31 -16.24 -0.58 -6.99
N ALA A 32 -15.76 -0.21 -5.80
CA ALA A 32 -16.40 0.74 -4.91
C ALA A 32 -15.81 2.17 -5.01
N HIS A 33 -14.84 2.41 -5.91
CA HIS A 33 -14.11 3.67 -5.99
C HIS A 33 -14.96 4.81 -6.58
N PRO A 34 -14.89 6.04 -6.04
CA PRO A 34 -15.69 7.17 -6.53
C PRO A 34 -15.38 7.61 -7.98
N ASP A 35 -14.20 7.33 -8.55
CA ASP A 35 -13.93 7.59 -9.99
C ASP A 35 -14.83 6.80 -10.94
N VAL A 36 -15.33 5.62 -10.54
CA VAL A 36 -16.28 4.83 -11.35
C VAL A 36 -17.74 5.05 -10.95
N ALA A 37 -17.98 5.76 -9.84
CA ALA A 37 -19.32 6.09 -9.36
C ALA A 37 -19.34 7.45 -8.60
N PRO A 38 -19.19 8.59 -9.31
CA PRO A 38 -19.04 9.91 -8.67
C PRO A 38 -20.30 10.42 -7.96
N ALA A 39 -21.40 9.65 -7.94
CA ALA A 39 -22.70 10.06 -7.40
C ALA A 39 -23.24 9.14 -6.28
N ASP A 40 -22.49 8.13 -5.83
CA ASP A 40 -23.00 7.19 -4.82
C ASP A 40 -22.51 7.54 -3.40
N PRO A 41 -23.39 8.03 -2.51
CA PRO A 41 -23.01 8.39 -1.13
C PRO A 41 -22.69 7.17 -0.25
N ASP A 42 -22.99 5.95 -0.69
CA ASP A 42 -22.67 4.70 -0.01
C ASP A 42 -21.30 4.12 -0.46
N ALA A 43 -20.68 4.64 -1.53
CA ALA A 43 -19.36 4.21 -2.00
C ALA A 43 -18.27 4.36 -0.92
N ALA A 44 -18.28 5.48 -0.18
CA ALA A 44 -17.38 5.70 0.95
C ALA A 44 -17.60 4.67 2.08
N ARG A 45 -18.86 4.32 2.35
CA ARG A 45 -19.24 3.34 3.39
C ARG A 45 -18.91 1.90 2.98
N ALA A 46 -19.08 1.57 1.69
CA ALA A 46 -18.69 0.30 1.10
C ALA A 46 -17.17 0.11 1.16
N THR A 47 -16.42 1.16 0.80
CA THR A 47 -14.96 1.22 0.91
C THR A 47 -14.51 1.00 2.36
N ALA A 48 -15.07 1.74 3.32
CA ALA A 48 -14.74 1.57 4.75
C ALA A 48 -15.01 0.15 5.26
N ARG A 49 -16.09 -0.50 4.80
CA ARG A 49 -16.40 -1.90 5.14
C ARG A 49 -15.38 -2.88 4.56
N LEU A 50 -14.97 -2.68 3.30
CA LEU A 50 -13.94 -3.51 2.66
C LEU A 50 -12.60 -3.41 3.39
N VAL A 51 -12.24 -2.21 3.82
CA VAL A 51 -11.02 -1.96 4.56
C VAL A 51 -11.07 -2.61 5.95
N SER A 52 -12.19 -2.48 6.65
CA SER A 52 -12.42 -3.14 7.94
C SER A 52 -12.35 -4.66 7.84
N ALA A 53 -12.96 -5.25 6.80
CA ALA A 53 -12.90 -6.68 6.52
C ALA A 53 -11.46 -7.12 6.26
N TYR A 54 -10.74 -6.37 5.43
CA TYR A 54 -9.37 -6.68 5.13
C TYR A 54 -8.49 -6.58 6.37
N ALA A 55 -8.54 -5.47 7.11
CA ALA A 55 -7.82 -5.27 8.37
C ALA A 55 -8.04 -6.41 9.38
N LEU A 56 -9.26 -6.92 9.51
CA LEU A 56 -9.55 -8.06 10.37
C LEU A 56 -8.79 -9.32 9.94
N LEU A 57 -8.75 -9.61 8.63
CA LEU A 57 -8.17 -10.85 8.08
C LEU A 57 -6.63 -10.85 8.00
N ARG A 58 -6.00 -9.68 8.03
CA ARG A 58 -4.53 -9.52 8.10
C ARG A 58 -4.00 -9.43 9.53
N ARG A 59 -4.86 -9.27 10.55
CA ARG A 59 -4.39 -9.34 11.93
C ARG A 59 -3.88 -10.77 12.18
N PRO A 60 -2.65 -10.95 12.69
CA PRO A 60 -2.24 -12.26 13.15
C PRO A 60 -3.23 -12.71 14.22
N ALA A 61 -3.62 -13.99 14.18
CA ALA A 61 -4.43 -14.58 15.25
C ALA A 61 -3.77 -14.25 16.59
N PRO A 62 -4.53 -13.81 17.62
CA PRO A 62 -3.94 -13.52 18.91
C PRO A 62 -3.29 -14.82 19.41
N ALA A 63 -1.97 -14.87 19.38
CA ALA A 63 -1.22 -15.87 20.12
C ALA A 63 -1.69 -15.75 21.57
N GLY A 64 -2.17 -16.86 22.14
CA GLY A 64 -2.73 -16.90 23.49
C GLY A 64 -1.85 -16.12 24.47
N ALA A 65 -2.51 -15.32 25.30
CA ALA A 65 -1.88 -14.40 26.23
C ALA A 65 -0.78 -15.05 27.08
N CYS A 66 0.43 -14.49 27.02
CA CYS A 66 1.36 -14.39 28.15
C CYS A 66 2.41 -13.29 27.91
N ALA A 67 2.13 -12.10 28.47
CA ALA A 67 3.00 -11.05 29.06
C ALA A 67 4.34 -10.60 28.42
N PRO A 68 4.90 -9.45 28.84
CA PRO A 68 4.35 -8.10 29.00
C PRO A 68 5.02 -7.10 28.00
N SER A 69 4.40 -5.93 27.79
CA SER A 69 5.10 -4.77 27.23
C SER A 69 6.25 -4.37 28.15
N VAL A 70 7.47 -4.48 27.65
CA VAL A 70 8.67 -3.81 28.20
C VAL A 70 9.12 -2.71 27.22
N PRO A 71 9.79 -1.67 27.71
CA PRO A 71 9.50 -0.30 27.37
C PRO A 71 9.98 0.12 25.98
N ASN A 72 9.26 1.11 25.46
CA ASN A 72 9.67 2.05 24.43
C ASN A 72 11.10 2.59 24.70
N GLU A 73 12.13 1.84 24.29
CA GLU A 73 13.40 2.43 23.94
C GLU A 73 13.24 3.02 22.54
N ALA A 74 13.28 4.36 22.48
CA ALA A 74 13.34 5.09 21.22
C ALA A 74 14.41 4.44 20.32
N PRO A 75 14.08 4.01 19.09
CA PRO A 75 15.10 3.49 18.22
C PRO A 75 16.04 4.65 17.89
N VAL A 76 17.29 4.47 18.29
CA VAL A 76 18.47 5.17 17.79
C VAL A 76 18.24 5.41 16.30
N ALA A 77 18.21 6.68 15.89
CA ALA A 77 18.06 7.09 14.50
C ALA A 77 19.24 6.50 13.71
N THR A 78 19.08 5.27 13.25
CA THR A 78 19.98 4.68 12.28
C THR A 78 19.47 5.19 10.94
N THR A 79 20.29 6.01 10.28
CA THR A 79 20.15 6.39 8.87
C THR A 79 20.34 5.16 7.96
N ALA A 80 19.72 4.03 8.29
CA ALA A 80 19.79 2.83 7.49
C ALA A 80 18.71 2.92 6.42
N ALA A 81 19.17 2.82 5.17
CA ALA A 81 18.32 2.88 3.99
C ALA A 81 17.30 1.72 3.98
N PRO A 82 16.14 1.89 3.34
CA PRO A 82 15.24 0.78 3.05
C PRO A 82 15.95 -0.26 2.19
N VAL A 83 15.72 -1.54 2.51
CA VAL A 83 16.28 -2.68 1.80
C VAL A 83 15.15 -3.41 1.09
N VAL A 84 15.34 -3.69 -0.20
CA VAL A 84 14.42 -4.52 -0.98
C VAL A 84 14.67 -5.98 -0.60
N VAL A 85 13.64 -6.67 -0.10
CA VAL A 85 13.75 -8.05 0.40
C VAL A 85 13.21 -9.06 -0.60
N ASP A 86 12.09 -8.73 -1.23
CA ASP A 86 11.48 -9.47 -2.33
C ASP A 86 11.07 -8.45 -3.38
N GLY A 87 10.94 -8.79 -4.66
CA GLY A 87 10.72 -7.81 -5.75
C GLY A 87 9.53 -6.85 -5.56
N ASP A 88 8.66 -7.15 -4.60
CA ASP A 88 7.49 -6.38 -4.16
C ASP A 88 7.50 -5.99 -2.66
N SER A 89 8.59 -6.23 -1.91
CA SER A 89 8.64 -6.01 -0.47
C SER A 89 9.91 -5.26 -0.04
N LEU A 90 9.74 -4.26 0.83
CA LEU A 90 10.81 -3.43 1.39
C LEU A 90 10.84 -3.56 2.90
N THR A 91 12.02 -3.58 3.52
CA THR A 91 12.18 -3.44 4.97
C THR A 91 12.88 -2.13 5.29
N TYR A 92 12.36 -1.39 6.26
CA TYR A 92 12.92 -0.12 6.69
C TYR A 92 13.08 -0.10 8.23
N PRO A 93 14.30 0.12 8.77
CA PRO A 93 14.57 0.05 10.21
C PRO A 93 14.15 1.34 10.93
N ALA A 94 12.87 1.69 10.79
CA ALA A 94 12.23 2.85 11.39
C ALA A 94 10.84 2.45 11.90
N PRO A 95 10.29 3.19 12.89
CA PRO A 95 8.96 2.93 13.41
C PRO A 95 7.89 3.15 12.33
N PRO A 96 6.75 2.43 12.39
CA PRO A 96 5.75 2.42 11.33
C PRO A 96 5.17 3.81 11.03
N ASP A 97 5.07 4.69 12.02
CA ASP A 97 4.63 6.08 11.84
C ASP A 97 5.59 6.94 11.02
N GLU A 98 6.89 6.71 11.18
CA GLU A 98 7.89 7.38 10.36
C GLU A 98 7.88 6.84 8.94
N VAL A 99 7.88 5.51 8.80
CA VAL A 99 7.83 4.84 7.49
C VAL A 99 6.59 5.27 6.73
N TYR A 100 5.44 5.32 7.39
CA TYR A 100 4.17 5.73 6.79
C TYR A 100 4.22 7.17 6.27
N ARG A 101 4.70 8.12 7.08
CA ARG A 101 4.81 9.53 6.66
C ARG A 101 5.76 9.69 5.46
N ARG A 102 6.89 8.99 5.46
CA ARG A 102 7.83 9.00 4.32
C ARG A 102 7.23 8.32 3.10
N LEU A 103 6.46 7.24 3.29
CA LEU A 103 5.81 6.51 2.21
C LEU A 103 4.74 7.35 1.53
N VAL A 104 3.93 8.10 2.27
CA VAL A 104 2.95 9.04 1.70
C VAL A 104 3.65 10.09 0.84
N ALA A 105 4.73 10.69 1.35
CA ALA A 105 5.51 11.68 0.58
C ALA A 105 6.15 11.06 -0.67
N ALA A 106 6.69 9.84 -0.57
CA ALA A 106 7.31 9.15 -1.69
C ALA A 106 6.27 8.73 -2.75
N ALA A 107 5.09 8.28 -2.32
CA ALA A 107 4.00 7.89 -3.20
C ALA A 107 3.44 9.09 -4.00
N ASP A 108 3.29 10.26 -3.36
CA ASP A 108 2.91 11.52 -4.03
C ASP A 108 3.92 11.96 -5.10
N GLN A 109 5.21 11.64 -4.91
CA GLN A 109 6.24 11.90 -5.92
C GLN A 109 6.22 10.88 -7.05
N LEU A 110 5.77 9.66 -6.77
CA LEU A 110 5.74 8.55 -7.72
C LEU A 110 4.53 8.60 -8.65
N GLY A 111 3.40 9.12 -8.17
CA GLY A 111 2.16 9.15 -8.90
C GLY A 111 1.04 9.87 -8.14
N GLU A 112 -0.19 9.59 -8.51
CA GLU A 112 -1.37 10.18 -7.89
C GLU A 112 -1.87 9.30 -6.75
N LEU A 113 -1.87 9.83 -5.53
CA LEU A 113 -2.44 9.17 -4.36
C LEU A 113 -3.98 9.14 -4.47
N THR A 114 -4.54 7.95 -4.60
CA THR A 114 -5.99 7.73 -4.73
C THR A 114 -6.63 7.34 -3.40
N TYR A 115 -5.88 6.69 -2.52
CA TYR A 115 -6.40 6.23 -1.23
C TYR A 115 -5.32 6.27 -0.15
N VAL A 116 -5.69 6.69 1.05
CA VAL A 116 -4.80 6.76 2.22
C VAL A 116 -5.60 6.39 3.46
N ASP A 117 -5.12 5.39 4.21
CA ASP A 117 -5.69 4.98 5.50
C ASP A 117 -4.56 4.85 6.55
N PRO A 118 -4.50 5.78 7.51
CA PRO A 118 -3.46 5.78 8.54
C PRO A 118 -3.68 4.70 9.61
N ASP A 119 -4.92 4.30 9.88
CA ASP A 119 -5.25 3.27 10.86
C ASP A 119 -4.91 1.88 10.31
N ALA A 120 -5.28 1.62 9.05
CA ALA A 120 -4.98 0.38 8.35
C ALA A 120 -3.55 0.33 7.77
N ARG A 121 -2.79 1.43 7.88
CA ARG A 121 -1.46 1.63 7.28
C ARG A 121 -1.41 1.20 5.83
N LEU A 122 -2.35 1.73 5.06
CA LEU A 122 -2.60 1.38 3.68
C LEU A 122 -2.60 2.64 2.83
N LEU A 123 -2.03 2.57 1.64
CA LEU A 123 -2.23 3.58 0.61
C LEU A 123 -2.30 2.94 -0.77
N ASP A 124 -3.06 3.56 -1.67
CA ASP A 124 -3.12 3.21 -3.08
C ASP A 124 -2.64 4.42 -3.89
N THR A 125 -1.84 4.15 -4.90
CA THR A 125 -1.25 5.19 -5.76
C THR A 125 -1.38 4.75 -7.20
N VAL A 126 -1.95 5.59 -8.04
CA VAL A 126 -1.94 5.39 -9.48
C VAL A 126 -0.62 5.90 -10.03
N VAL A 127 0.13 4.99 -10.63
CA VAL A 127 1.43 5.27 -11.25
C VAL A 127 1.34 5.07 -12.75
N THR A 128 2.00 5.94 -13.50
CA THR A 128 2.19 5.77 -14.94
C THR A 128 3.57 5.18 -15.17
N MET A 129 3.60 3.98 -15.75
CA MET A 129 4.82 3.26 -16.06
C MET A 129 5.53 3.91 -17.27
N ALA A 130 6.80 3.57 -17.50
CA ALA A 130 7.62 4.21 -18.55
C ALA A 130 7.09 3.97 -19.98
N ASP A 131 6.34 2.90 -20.19
CA ASP A 131 5.63 2.56 -21.43
C ASP A 131 4.29 3.29 -21.58
N GLY A 132 3.87 4.08 -20.59
CA GLY A 132 2.59 4.77 -20.53
C GLY A 132 1.46 3.97 -19.87
N THR A 133 1.72 2.73 -19.44
CA THR A 133 0.71 1.88 -18.79
C THR A 133 0.33 2.45 -17.42
N ALA A 134 -0.97 2.63 -17.17
CA ALA A 134 -1.47 3.05 -15.86
C ALA A 134 -1.67 1.84 -14.94
N CYS A 135 -1.02 1.88 -13.77
CA CYS A 135 -1.03 0.82 -12.78
C CYS A 135 -1.43 1.37 -11.40
N SER A 136 -2.17 0.59 -10.62
CA SER A 136 -2.40 0.84 -9.19
C SER A 136 -1.31 0.14 -8.39
N LEU A 137 -0.57 0.91 -7.61
CA LEU A 137 0.38 0.46 -6.60
C LEU A 137 -0.30 0.54 -5.23
N LEU A 138 -0.63 -0.63 -4.67
CA LEU A 138 -1.08 -0.72 -3.29
C LEU A 138 0.13 -0.93 -2.38
N ALA A 139 0.29 -0.10 -1.36
CA ALA A 139 1.31 -0.27 -0.35
C ALA A 139 0.67 -0.47 1.04
N SER A 140 1.14 -1.48 1.77
CA SER A 140 0.71 -1.71 3.15
C SER A 140 1.89 -1.99 4.07
N LEU A 141 1.83 -1.42 5.27
CA LEU A 141 2.91 -1.55 6.25
C LEU A 141 2.57 -2.59 7.30
N GLN A 142 3.59 -3.34 7.72
CA GLN A 142 3.50 -4.26 8.85
C GLN A 142 4.70 -4.04 9.78
N GLY A 143 4.42 -3.77 11.06
CA GLY A 143 5.46 -3.67 12.08
C GLY A 143 6.16 -5.01 12.31
N ARG A 144 7.48 -4.98 12.44
CA ARG A 144 8.36 -6.12 12.73
C ARG A 144 9.23 -5.81 13.95
N ALA A 145 9.84 -6.83 14.53
CA ALA A 145 10.69 -6.69 15.72
C ALA A 145 11.88 -5.71 15.52
N TYR A 146 12.37 -5.57 14.28
CA TYR A 146 13.55 -4.76 13.95
C TYR A 146 13.27 -3.63 12.94
N GLY A 147 12.00 -3.28 12.72
CA GLY A 147 11.64 -2.23 11.77
C GLY A 147 10.23 -2.40 11.21
N THR A 148 9.99 -1.82 10.05
CA THR A 148 8.72 -1.89 9.34
C THR A 148 8.92 -2.51 7.98
N GLU A 149 8.08 -3.47 7.64
CA GLU A 149 8.01 -4.07 6.32
C GLU A 149 6.90 -3.39 5.52
N VAL A 150 7.20 -3.04 4.27
CA VAL A 150 6.27 -2.44 3.31
C VAL A 150 6.05 -3.45 2.21
N PHE A 151 4.83 -3.95 2.10
CA PHE A 151 4.39 -4.80 1.01
C PHE A 151 3.80 -3.96 -0.10
N LEU A 152 4.26 -4.16 -1.31
CA LEU A 152 3.83 -3.47 -2.51
C LEU A 152 3.08 -4.47 -3.40
N THR A 153 2.07 -4.02 -4.10
CA THR A 153 1.41 -4.85 -5.10
C THR A 153 0.99 -3.98 -6.27
N LEU A 154 1.53 -4.28 -7.45
CA LEU A 154 1.27 -3.53 -8.68
C LEU A 154 0.22 -4.26 -9.50
N GLU A 155 -0.87 -3.58 -9.87
CA GLU A 155 -1.86 -4.15 -10.79
C GLU A 155 -2.34 -3.20 -11.88
N PRO A 156 -2.70 -3.75 -13.05
CA PRO A 156 -3.10 -2.93 -14.18
C PRO A 156 -4.47 -2.30 -13.95
N LEU A 157 -4.59 -1.04 -14.37
CA LEU A 157 -5.87 -0.34 -14.46
C LEU A 157 -6.51 -0.52 -15.85
N GLY A 158 -5.69 -0.82 -16.87
CA GLY A 158 -6.13 -1.10 -18.23
C GLY A 158 -6.22 -2.59 -18.55
N ARG A 159 -6.31 -2.89 -19.86
CA ARG A 159 -6.32 -4.27 -20.38
C ARG A 159 -4.91 -4.88 -20.48
N GLU A 160 -3.91 -4.02 -20.53
CA GLU A 160 -2.50 -4.41 -20.61
C GLU A 160 -1.97 -4.74 -19.21
N PRO A 161 -1.19 -5.82 -19.06
CA PRO A 161 -0.58 -6.16 -17.78
C PRO A 161 0.43 -5.07 -17.37
N CYS A 162 0.59 -4.87 -16.06
CA CYS A 162 1.65 -3.98 -15.61
C CYS A 162 3.02 -4.57 -15.96
N PRO A 163 3.97 -3.72 -16.36
CA PRO A 163 5.38 -4.08 -16.36
C PRO A 163 5.86 -4.48 -14.94
N PRO A 164 7.02 -5.14 -14.81
CA PRO A 164 7.56 -5.59 -13.53
C PRO A 164 7.59 -4.46 -12.49
N ALA A 165 7.28 -4.81 -11.24
CA ALA A 165 7.24 -3.85 -10.14
C ALA A 165 8.64 -3.41 -9.68
N GLU A 166 9.70 -4.17 -9.99
CA GLU A 166 11.06 -3.95 -9.48
C GLU A 166 11.60 -2.52 -9.68
N PRO A 167 11.44 -1.86 -10.85
CA PRO A 167 11.90 -0.48 -11.04
C PRO A 167 11.15 0.51 -10.14
N LEU A 168 9.87 0.25 -9.90
CA LEU A 168 9.01 1.07 -9.06
C LEU A 168 9.35 0.90 -7.58
N VAL A 169 9.60 -0.35 -7.16
CA VAL A 169 10.05 -0.68 -5.80
C VAL A 169 11.42 -0.05 -5.53
N ALA A 170 12.34 -0.09 -6.49
CA ALA A 170 13.64 0.56 -6.40
C ALA A 170 13.53 2.09 -6.30
N ALA A 171 12.68 2.71 -7.13
CA ALA A 171 12.41 4.15 -7.06
C ALA A 171 11.83 4.54 -5.69
N LEU A 172 10.86 3.78 -5.20
CA LEU A 172 10.25 4.02 -3.90
C LEU A 172 11.27 3.86 -2.75
N ALA A 173 12.13 2.85 -2.80
CA ALA A 173 13.22 2.69 -1.84
C ALA A 173 14.17 3.90 -1.85
N ALA A 174 14.53 4.40 -3.02
CA ALA A 174 15.38 5.59 -3.13
C ALA A 174 14.71 6.84 -2.52
N LEU A 175 13.42 7.05 -2.80
CA LEU A 175 12.66 8.16 -2.22
C LEU A 175 12.54 8.07 -0.69
N LEU A 176 12.28 6.86 -0.17
CA LEU A 176 12.22 6.60 1.27
C LEU A 176 13.58 6.83 1.96
N ALA A 177 14.69 6.53 1.28
CA ALA A 177 16.04 6.80 1.75
C ALA A 177 16.38 8.31 1.84
N GLY A 178 15.51 9.19 1.31
CA GLY A 178 15.80 10.62 1.13
C GLY A 178 16.62 10.91 -0.12
N GLY A 179 16.75 9.93 -1.02
CA GLY A 179 17.36 10.10 -2.32
C GLY A 179 16.46 10.94 -3.22
N GLU A 180 16.93 12.11 -3.60
CA GLU A 180 16.34 12.95 -4.64
C GLU A 180 16.46 12.20 -5.99
N THR A 181 15.57 11.25 -6.27
CA THR A 181 15.55 10.59 -7.57
C THR A 181 14.73 11.42 -8.56
N LEU A 182 15.48 12.12 -9.42
CA LEU A 182 15.16 12.54 -10.77
C LEU A 182 13.66 12.74 -11.06
N ARG A 183 13.17 13.97 -10.87
CA ARG A 183 11.90 14.43 -11.46
C ARG A 183 11.87 14.01 -12.94
N PRO A 184 10.95 13.14 -13.39
CA PRO A 184 10.68 13.07 -14.82
C PRO A 184 10.16 14.45 -15.22
N ALA A 185 10.85 15.07 -16.19
CA ALA A 185 10.47 16.38 -16.70
C ALA A 185 8.98 16.33 -17.04
N ARG A 186 8.17 17.09 -16.29
CA ARG A 186 6.78 17.35 -16.69
C ARG A 186 6.87 17.83 -18.12
N ARG A 187 6.34 17.06 -19.08
CA ARG A 187 6.14 17.56 -20.43
C ARG A 187 5.21 18.75 -20.25
N THR A 188 5.78 19.94 -20.37
CA THR A 188 5.05 21.18 -20.56
C THR A 188 4.31 21.04 -21.89
N GLY A 189 3.13 20.44 -21.81
CA GLY A 189 2.17 20.41 -22.90
C GLY A 189 1.65 21.83 -23.11
N GLU A 190 2.15 22.45 -24.16
CA GLU A 190 1.34 23.15 -25.14
C GLU A 190 0.63 24.44 -24.69
N GLY A 191 1.33 25.55 -24.91
CA GLY A 191 0.71 26.86 -25.19
C GLY A 191 1.10 27.32 -26.59
N ARG A 192 0.54 26.68 -27.63
CA ARG A 192 0.44 27.28 -28.96
C ARG A 192 -0.95 27.90 -29.08
N ARG A 193 -1.03 29.23 -29.07
CA ARG A 193 -1.72 30.06 -30.07
C ARG A 193 -1.49 31.53 -29.75
#